data_AF-A0A7S0QN42-F1
#
_entry.id   AF-A0A7S0QN42-F1
#
_cell.length_a   1.000
_cell.length_b   1.000
_cell.length_c   1.000
_cell.angle_alpha   90.00
_cell.angle_beta   90.00
_cell.angle_gamma   90.00
#
_symmetry.space_group_name_H-M   'P 1'
#
loop_
_entity.id
_entity.type
_entity.pdbx_description
1 polymer ?
#
loop_
_entity_poly.entity_id
_entity_poly.type
_entity_poly.pdbx_seq_one_letter_code
_entity_poly.pdbx_strand_id
1 'polypeptide(L)'
;GRYGGGGGMDRYYGGGGGYGGPAYPLSPSGSRSSAAEIRAKNKAMLEARKSANLALKKKSKRAQAHAPGYDPTGGAGPTAESEAERTARDKRHRRFMDLERGAALSGTIGASGGGLDDDMKFISSEAIVGTCMVMEKAFIRLQSMPDPSTVRPLRVLIKWAERLQEKWKGEEADWEWISDQFKAVRQDMVIQHLRNADCVRIYELNGRLALQEDDLGEFYKIQSYLMGLYKEPESPRDCMTEFLSYRLFYWILNSNNAELSKEIMTMSAEHKRDPAVRHALRVHATVELSDYCSFFRLYRDTPNLGKCIVKHIKSRMRARALRVILRAYKPTVPVEFLQKQLGYREDVDSLLRAGNGADGDGDSDDSDDWEGYAAESRLVVTREAAGDPWPAMVDVKATLDALTAAGAS
;
A
#
# COMPACT_ATOMS: atom_id res chain seq x y z
N GLY A 1 -58.27 -18.53 -53.55
CA GLY A 1 -57.58 -19.72 -54.11
C GLY A 1 -56.28 -19.88 -53.34
N ARG A 2 -55.91 -21.07 -52.81
CA ARG A 2 -55.35 -22.26 -53.51
C ARG A 2 -54.34 -21.81 -54.58
N TYR A 3 -53.04 -22.13 -54.53
CA TYR A 3 -52.29 -23.36 -54.23
C TYR A 3 -50.90 -22.98 -53.60
N GLY A 4 -50.10 -23.77 -52.87
CA GLY A 4 -50.06 -25.22 -52.57
C GLY A 4 -48.88 -25.95 -53.23
N GLY A 5 -47.85 -26.34 -52.45
CA GLY A 5 -46.84 -27.39 -52.77
C GLY A 5 -45.36 -26.91 -52.70
N GLY A 6 -44.38 -27.54 -52.04
CA GLY A 6 -44.29 -28.84 -51.34
C GLY A 6 -43.13 -29.72 -51.88
N GLY A 7 -42.21 -30.16 -51.00
CA GLY A 7 -41.16 -31.20 -51.22
C GLY A 7 -39.73 -30.68 -50.94
N GLY A 8 -38.89 -31.19 -50.01
CA GLY A 8 -38.66 -32.56 -49.49
C GLY A 8 -37.73 -33.32 -50.48
N MET A 9 -36.66 -34.05 -50.15
CA MET A 9 -36.06 -34.61 -48.91
C MET A 9 -34.74 -35.34 -49.33
N ASP A 10 -34.04 -35.96 -48.35
CA ASP A 10 -32.94 -36.96 -48.43
C ASP A 10 -31.49 -36.42 -48.34
N ARG A 11 -30.70 -36.63 -47.26
CA ARG A 11 -30.32 -37.79 -46.42
C ARG A 11 -29.58 -38.91 -47.16
N TYR A 12 -28.26 -39.03 -46.94
CA TYR A 12 -27.49 -40.29 -47.05
C TYR A 12 -26.32 -40.31 -46.03
N TYR A 13 -26.26 -41.42 -45.26
CA TYR A 13 -25.16 -42.16 -44.58
C TYR A 13 -23.74 -41.55 -44.49
N GLY A 14 -22.93 -41.72 -43.44
CA GLY A 14 -22.83 -42.76 -42.41
C GLY A 14 -21.57 -43.64 -42.61
N GLY A 15 -20.58 -43.55 -41.70
CA GLY A 15 -19.36 -44.39 -41.62
C GLY A 15 -18.07 -43.58 -41.83
N GLY A 16 -16.98 -43.67 -41.06
CA GLY A 16 -16.47 -44.65 -40.11
C GLY A 16 -14.95 -44.69 -40.33
N GLY A 17 -14.12 -44.43 -39.32
CA GLY A 17 -12.67 -44.43 -39.50
C GLY A 17 -11.91 -43.92 -38.27
N GLY A 18 -11.55 -44.84 -37.38
CA GLY A 18 -10.74 -44.56 -36.21
C GLY A 18 -9.26 -44.41 -36.53
N TYR A 19 -8.59 -43.56 -35.73
CA TYR A 19 -7.14 -43.58 -35.57
C TYR A 19 -6.85 -43.56 -34.06
N GLY A 20 -6.31 -44.67 -33.57
CA GLY A 20 -5.85 -44.84 -32.19
C GLY A 20 -4.50 -44.16 -31.99
N GLY A 21 -4.43 -43.28 -30.99
CA GLY A 21 -3.19 -42.80 -30.39
C GLY A 21 -2.83 -43.63 -29.15
N PRO A 22 -1.54 -43.68 -28.76
CA PRO A 22 -1.05 -44.60 -27.73
C PRO A 22 -1.59 -44.26 -26.34
N ALA A 23 -2.04 -45.30 -25.64
CA ALA A 23 -2.54 -45.25 -24.28
C ALA A 23 -1.39 -44.98 -23.28
N TYR A 24 -1.47 -43.86 -22.57
CA TYR A 24 -0.67 -43.62 -21.38
C TYR A 24 -1.24 -44.42 -20.20
N PRO A 25 -0.40 -45.00 -19.31
CA PRO A 25 -0.87 -45.82 -18.20
C PRO A 25 -1.69 -44.98 -17.21
N LEU A 26 -2.89 -45.49 -16.90
CA LEU A 26 -3.80 -44.96 -15.89
C LEU A 26 -3.10 -44.97 -14.51
N SER A 27 -2.90 -43.76 -13.96
CA SER A 27 -2.48 -43.57 -12.58
C SER A 27 -3.70 -43.76 -11.64
N PRO A 28 -3.50 -44.15 -10.36
CA PRO A 28 -4.57 -44.58 -9.47
C PRO A 28 -5.56 -43.44 -9.20
N SER A 29 -6.84 -43.80 -9.06
CA SER A 29 -7.96 -42.92 -8.74
C SER A 29 -7.76 -42.21 -7.39
N GLY A 30 -7.07 -41.07 -7.41
CA GLY A 30 -7.10 -40.07 -6.35
C GLY A 30 -8.36 -39.21 -6.50
N SER A 31 -9.12 -39.04 -5.41
CA SER A 31 -10.26 -38.14 -5.33
C SER A 31 -9.89 -36.76 -5.90
N ARG A 32 -10.50 -36.36 -7.02
CA ARG A 32 -10.32 -35.02 -7.59
C ARG A 32 -11.05 -34.03 -6.68
N SER A 33 -10.31 -33.43 -5.74
CA SER A 33 -10.82 -32.29 -4.98
C SER A 33 -11.29 -31.20 -5.94
N SER A 34 -12.50 -30.69 -5.71
CA SER A 34 -13.08 -29.59 -6.52
C SER A 34 -12.19 -28.34 -6.46
N ALA A 35 -12.18 -27.52 -7.52
CA ALA A 35 -11.51 -26.22 -7.50
C ALA A 35 -11.93 -25.35 -6.29
N ALA A 36 -13.15 -25.53 -5.79
CA ALA A 36 -13.62 -24.91 -4.55
C ALA A 36 -12.91 -25.44 -3.29
N GLU A 37 -12.60 -26.74 -3.22
CA GLU A 37 -11.87 -27.34 -2.10
C GLU A 37 -10.40 -26.95 -2.10
N ILE A 38 -9.78 -26.80 -3.28
CA ILE A 38 -8.41 -26.30 -3.40
C ILE A 38 -8.36 -24.84 -2.93
N ARG A 39 -9.32 -24.00 -3.34
CA ARG A 39 -9.45 -22.61 -2.85
C ARG A 39 -9.65 -22.54 -1.34
N ALA A 40 -10.52 -23.39 -0.77
CA ALA A 40 -10.77 -23.42 0.67
C ALA A 40 -9.53 -23.88 1.46
N LYS A 41 -8.79 -24.88 0.96
CA LYS A 41 -7.53 -25.34 1.57
C LYS A 41 -6.44 -24.28 1.51
N ASN A 42 -6.31 -23.58 0.38
CA ASN A 42 -5.34 -22.48 0.23
C ASN A 42 -5.67 -21.31 1.14
N LYS A 43 -6.95 -20.91 1.24
CA LYS A 43 -7.42 -19.87 2.16
C LYS A 43 -7.12 -20.21 3.63
N ALA A 44 -7.42 -21.43 4.06
CA ALA A 44 -7.12 -21.88 5.43
C ALA A 44 -5.60 -21.91 5.72
N MET A 45 -4.80 -22.32 4.74
CA MET A 45 -3.33 -22.32 4.86
C MET A 45 -2.76 -20.90 4.93
N LEU A 46 -3.32 -19.96 4.15
CA LEU A 46 -2.95 -18.56 4.14
C LEU A 46 -3.33 -17.85 5.44
N GLU A 47 -4.53 -18.09 5.99
CA GLU A 47 -4.96 -17.54 7.28
C GLU A 47 -4.11 -18.06 8.44
N ALA A 48 -3.75 -19.35 8.42
CA ALA A 48 -2.82 -19.94 9.37
C ALA A 48 -1.42 -19.30 9.28
N ARG A 49 -0.95 -19.01 8.06
CA ARG A 49 0.37 -18.39 7.80
C ARG A 49 0.39 -16.90 8.14
N LYS A 50 -0.67 -16.14 7.85
CA LYS A 50 -0.86 -14.74 8.28
C LYS A 50 -0.84 -14.64 9.81
N SER A 51 -1.56 -15.55 10.48
CA SER A 51 -1.58 -15.65 11.95
C SER A 51 -0.21 -16.02 12.54
N ALA A 52 0.53 -16.93 11.89
CA ALA A 52 1.90 -17.28 12.28
C ALA A 52 2.89 -16.12 12.11
N ASN A 53 2.81 -15.37 11.01
CA ASN A 53 3.66 -14.20 10.78
C ASN A 53 3.36 -13.05 11.75
N LEU A 54 2.08 -12.80 12.08
CA LEU A 54 1.71 -11.85 13.11
C LEU A 54 2.23 -12.27 14.49
N ALA A 55 2.18 -13.57 14.80
CA ALA A 55 2.73 -14.12 16.04
C ALA A 55 4.28 -14.03 16.09
N LEU A 56 4.98 -14.25 14.97
CA LEU A 56 6.42 -14.08 14.84
C LEU A 56 6.84 -12.62 15.02
N LYS A 57 6.09 -11.67 14.45
CA LYS A 57 6.30 -10.22 14.62
C LYS A 57 6.11 -9.79 16.08
N LYS A 58 5.10 -10.35 16.77
CA LYS A 58 4.88 -10.15 18.22
C LYS A 58 5.96 -10.83 19.08
N LYS A 59 6.42 -12.03 18.72
CA LYS A 59 7.52 -12.74 19.42
C LYS A 59 8.87 -12.06 19.25
N SER A 60 9.20 -11.56 18.06
CA SER A 60 10.40 -10.78 17.80
C SER A 60 10.43 -9.50 18.67
N LYS A 61 9.28 -8.81 18.75
CA LYS A 61 9.10 -7.63 19.62
C LYS A 61 9.21 -7.95 21.12
N ARG A 62 8.84 -9.16 21.55
CA ARG A 62 8.93 -9.63 22.95
C ARG A 62 10.31 -10.22 23.30
N ALA A 63 10.99 -10.85 22.35
CA ALA A 63 12.34 -11.39 22.52
C ALA A 63 13.39 -10.27 22.64
N GLN A 64 13.18 -9.14 21.95
CA GLN A 64 13.96 -7.91 22.17
C GLN A 64 13.81 -7.32 23.58
N ALA A 65 12.77 -7.69 24.33
CA ALA A 65 12.52 -7.18 25.68
C ALA A 65 13.13 -8.06 26.80
N HIS A 66 13.72 -9.23 26.51
CA HIS A 66 14.05 -10.21 27.55
C HIS A 66 15.38 -10.98 27.37
N ALA A 67 16.36 -10.46 26.62
CA ALA A 67 17.67 -11.09 26.52
C ALA A 67 18.50 -10.95 27.83
N PRO A 68 19.27 -11.98 28.25
CA PRO A 68 19.98 -11.99 29.53
C PRO A 68 21.32 -11.23 29.44
N GLY A 69 21.45 -10.16 30.20
CA GLY A 69 22.66 -9.31 30.27
C GLY A 69 22.39 -7.88 30.75
N TYR A 70 21.46 -7.69 31.68
CA TYR A 70 21.08 -6.38 32.23
C TYR A 70 21.90 -6.08 33.50
N ASP A 71 22.90 -5.21 33.37
CA ASP A 71 23.64 -4.59 34.48
C ASP A 71 22.94 -3.27 34.87
N PRO A 72 22.55 -3.04 36.15
CA PRO A 72 21.79 -1.86 36.54
C PRO A 72 22.62 -0.58 36.68
N THR A 73 23.94 -0.60 36.42
CA THR A 73 24.83 0.55 36.62
C THR A 73 25.79 0.79 35.46
N GLY A 74 25.27 1.11 34.29
CA GLY A 74 26.10 1.51 33.14
C GLY A 74 25.24 1.92 31.95
N GLY A 75 25.38 3.16 31.50
CA GLY A 75 24.58 3.71 30.42
C GLY A 75 24.85 3.04 29.07
N ALA A 76 23.83 2.34 28.54
CA ALA A 76 23.59 2.18 27.10
C ALA A 76 22.17 1.63 26.91
N GLY A 77 21.27 2.49 26.43
CA GLY A 77 19.94 2.08 25.95
C GLY A 77 20.02 1.23 24.68
N PRO A 78 18.87 0.77 24.15
CA PRO A 78 18.83 -0.10 22.97
C PRO A 78 19.56 0.61 21.84
N THR A 79 20.43 -0.07 21.10
CA THR A 79 21.17 0.55 19.99
C THR A 79 20.17 1.13 19.01
N ALA A 80 19.95 2.45 19.13
CA ALA A 80 19.36 3.27 18.12
C ALA A 80 20.16 2.96 16.85
N GLU A 81 19.46 2.53 15.80
CA GLU A 81 20.06 2.46 14.47
C GLU A 81 20.81 3.78 14.26
N SER A 82 22.12 3.67 14.08
CA SER A 82 22.99 4.84 14.09
C SER A 82 22.48 5.82 13.05
N GLU A 83 22.46 7.11 13.37
CA GLU A 83 22.07 8.14 12.40
C GLU A 83 22.89 8.03 11.11
N ALA A 84 24.13 7.51 11.22
CA ALA A 84 25.00 7.16 10.10
C ALA A 84 24.52 5.95 9.29
N GLU A 85 23.91 4.95 9.92
CA GLU A 85 23.37 3.75 9.27
C GLU A 85 22.04 4.06 8.58
N ARG A 86 21.20 4.88 9.22
CA ARG A 86 19.98 5.43 8.64
C ARG A 86 20.28 6.33 7.44
N THR A 87 21.24 7.23 7.55
CA THR A 87 21.70 8.04 6.41
C THR A 87 22.42 7.22 5.34
N ALA A 88 23.19 6.19 5.70
CA ALA A 88 23.81 5.31 4.71
C ALA A 88 22.77 4.51 3.92
N ARG A 89 21.74 3.99 4.59
CA ARG A 89 20.60 3.32 3.96
C ARG A 89 19.82 4.27 3.07
N ASP A 90 19.53 5.48 3.56
CA ASP A 90 18.83 6.52 2.80
C ASP A 90 19.68 7.01 1.61
N LYS A 91 21.02 7.06 1.75
CA LYS A 91 21.96 7.42 0.67
C LYS A 91 22.09 6.29 -0.36
N ARG A 92 22.17 5.02 0.05
CA ARG A 92 22.13 3.85 -0.86
C ARG A 92 20.80 3.77 -1.60
N HIS A 93 19.70 4.03 -0.89
CA HIS A 93 18.37 4.09 -1.47
C HIS A 93 18.24 5.25 -2.46
N ARG A 94 18.75 6.43 -2.12
CA ARG A 94 18.79 7.60 -3.02
C ARG A 94 19.64 7.33 -4.26
N ARG A 95 20.80 6.66 -4.12
CA ARG A 95 21.65 6.24 -5.25
C ARG A 95 20.96 5.28 -6.20
N PHE A 96 20.23 4.29 -5.67
CA PHE A 96 19.43 3.38 -6.49
C PHE A 96 18.31 4.13 -7.22
N MET A 97 17.64 5.06 -6.53
CA MET A 97 16.59 5.92 -7.11
C MET A 97 17.12 6.90 -8.17
N ASP A 98 18.34 7.41 -8.01
CA ASP A 98 18.98 8.32 -8.97
C ASP A 98 19.42 7.57 -10.24
N LEU A 99 19.88 6.33 -10.09
CA LEU A 99 20.12 5.39 -11.19
C LEU A 99 18.82 5.07 -11.94
N GLU A 100 17.77 4.79 -11.18
CA GLU A 100 16.42 4.50 -11.65
C GLU A 100 15.77 5.70 -12.39
N ARG A 101 16.01 6.93 -11.94
CA ARG A 101 15.47 8.15 -12.57
C ARG A 101 16.19 8.57 -13.84
N GLY A 102 17.35 7.98 -14.16
CA GLY A 102 18.21 8.41 -15.27
C GLY A 102 18.89 9.76 -15.02
N ALA A 103 18.99 10.20 -13.75
CA ALA A 103 19.53 11.50 -13.39
C ALA A 103 21.03 11.66 -13.69
N ALA A 104 21.76 10.57 -13.87
CA ALA A 104 23.16 10.58 -14.29
C ALA A 104 23.37 11.02 -15.75
N LEU A 105 22.32 11.07 -16.58
CA LEU A 105 22.41 11.45 -18.00
C LEU A 105 22.17 12.96 -18.25
N SER A 106 21.64 13.70 -17.27
CA SER A 106 21.44 15.14 -17.36
C SER A 106 22.58 15.85 -16.63
N GLY A 107 23.64 16.17 -17.36
CA GLY A 107 24.87 16.83 -16.87
C GLY A 107 24.66 18.23 -16.32
N THR A 108 23.91 18.37 -15.23
CA THR A 108 23.76 19.64 -14.53
C THR A 108 23.43 19.36 -13.05
N ILE A 109 24.46 19.30 -12.21
CA ILE A 109 24.51 19.90 -10.86
C ILE A 109 25.95 19.81 -10.34
N GLY A 110 26.55 21.00 -10.18
CA GLY A 110 27.26 21.45 -8.99
C GLY A 110 28.40 20.59 -8.44
N ALA A 111 29.62 21.06 -8.70
CA ALA A 111 30.84 20.69 -8.01
C ALA A 111 30.67 20.69 -6.48
N SER A 112 30.91 19.54 -5.86
CA SER A 112 31.36 19.37 -4.47
C SER A 112 32.02 18.01 -4.36
N GLY A 113 33.36 18.04 -4.38
CA GLY A 113 34.22 16.88 -4.59
C GLY A 113 34.22 15.86 -3.46
N GLY A 114 34.57 14.62 -3.83
CA GLY A 114 34.89 13.54 -2.90
C GLY A 114 34.81 12.17 -3.57
N GLY A 115 35.85 11.82 -4.36
CA GLY A 115 36.18 10.45 -4.76
C GLY A 115 35.23 9.77 -5.76
N LEU A 116 34.96 10.42 -6.90
CA LEU A 116 33.90 10.03 -7.84
C LEU A 116 34.39 9.37 -9.14
N ASP A 117 35.60 8.81 -9.20
CA ASP A 117 36.16 8.46 -10.52
C ASP A 117 36.31 6.95 -10.80
N ASP A 118 36.38 6.06 -9.79
CA ASP A 118 36.82 4.67 -10.06
C ASP A 118 35.71 3.59 -10.00
N ASP A 119 34.62 3.79 -9.26
CA ASP A 119 33.55 2.79 -9.11
C ASP A 119 32.38 2.97 -10.11
N MET A 120 32.37 4.07 -10.87
CA MET A 120 31.26 4.49 -11.75
C MET A 120 31.49 4.11 -13.22
N LYS A 121 32.11 2.95 -13.46
CA LYS A 121 32.29 2.35 -14.80
C LYS A 121 31.44 1.08 -15.02
N PHE A 122 30.55 0.76 -14.07
CA PHE A 122 29.93 -0.56 -13.98
C PHE A 122 28.55 -0.72 -14.66
N ILE A 123 28.00 0.35 -15.23
CA ILE A 123 26.80 0.27 -16.08
C ILE A 123 27.21 0.86 -17.42
N SER A 124 27.55 -0.05 -18.35
CA SER A 124 27.78 0.27 -19.74
C SER A 124 26.65 1.15 -20.26
N SER A 125 26.97 2.12 -21.10
CA SER A 125 26.00 2.95 -21.84
C SER A 125 25.08 2.14 -22.76
N GLU A 126 25.38 0.86 -22.98
CA GLU A 126 24.57 -0.04 -23.80
C GLU A 126 23.54 -0.77 -22.95
N ALA A 127 22.26 -0.46 -23.19
CA ALA A 127 21.16 -1.19 -22.61
C ALA A 127 21.25 -2.66 -23.01
N ILE A 128 21.43 -3.54 -22.02
CA ILE A 128 21.37 -4.98 -22.24
C ILE A 128 19.94 -5.35 -22.58
N VAL A 129 19.73 -6.19 -23.60
CA VAL A 129 18.42 -6.81 -23.87
C VAL A 129 18.42 -8.20 -23.26
N GLY A 130 17.53 -8.43 -22.29
CA GLY A 130 17.42 -9.70 -21.59
C GLY A 130 16.91 -10.83 -22.49
N THR A 131 17.42 -12.05 -22.31
CA THR A 131 16.99 -13.25 -23.06
C THR A 131 16.36 -14.33 -22.19
N CYS A 132 16.28 -14.11 -20.86
CA CYS A 132 15.70 -15.06 -19.91
C CYS A 132 14.21 -15.27 -20.14
N MET A 133 13.78 -16.50 -20.38
CA MET A 133 12.35 -16.85 -20.49
C MET A 133 11.75 -17.37 -19.18
N VAL A 134 12.57 -17.57 -18.14
CA VAL A 134 12.12 -18.04 -16.83
C VAL A 134 11.34 -16.91 -16.16
N MET A 135 10.09 -17.16 -15.81
CA MET A 135 9.21 -16.14 -15.23
C MET A 135 9.49 -15.92 -13.75
N GLU A 136 9.57 -16.98 -12.96
CA GLU A 136 9.84 -16.90 -11.53
C GLU A 136 11.34 -16.74 -11.26
N LYS A 137 11.71 -15.64 -10.59
CA LYS A 137 13.09 -15.32 -10.27
C LYS A 137 13.12 -14.55 -8.96
N ALA A 138 13.96 -14.98 -8.02
CA ALA A 138 14.15 -14.25 -6.77
C ALA A 138 14.79 -12.88 -7.02
N PHE A 139 14.44 -11.88 -6.23
CA PHE A 139 15.12 -10.59 -6.27
C PHE A 139 16.55 -10.71 -5.74
N ILE A 140 17.54 -10.31 -6.54
CA ILE A 140 18.96 -10.41 -6.18
C ILE A 140 19.56 -9.01 -6.17
N ARG A 141 20.28 -8.65 -5.10
CA ARG A 141 21.06 -7.40 -5.09
C ARG A 141 22.28 -7.55 -5.98
N LEU A 142 22.29 -6.86 -7.11
CA LEU A 142 23.40 -6.89 -8.06
C LEU A 142 24.68 -6.36 -7.42
N GLN A 143 25.78 -7.08 -7.64
CA GLN A 143 27.15 -6.65 -7.32
C GLN A 143 27.96 -6.35 -8.60
N SER A 144 27.43 -6.73 -9.76
CA SER A 144 28.02 -6.57 -11.08
C SER A 144 26.92 -6.52 -12.14
N MET A 145 27.29 -6.17 -13.38
CA MET A 145 26.40 -6.20 -14.53
C MET A 145 25.92 -7.65 -14.77
N PRO A 146 24.61 -7.92 -14.74
CA PRO A 146 24.09 -9.27 -14.88
C PRO A 146 24.19 -9.75 -16.32
N ASP A 147 24.38 -11.06 -16.49
CA ASP A 147 24.39 -11.69 -17.80
C ASP A 147 23.00 -11.56 -18.47
N PRO A 148 22.91 -11.21 -19.77
CA PRO A 148 21.62 -11.08 -20.48
C PRO A 148 20.70 -12.31 -20.35
N SER A 149 21.26 -13.52 -20.25
CA SER A 149 20.51 -14.77 -20.04
C SER A 149 19.81 -14.85 -18.69
N THR A 150 20.18 -14.00 -17.73
CA THR A 150 19.57 -13.90 -16.40
C THR A 150 18.53 -12.79 -16.29
N VAL A 151 18.37 -11.96 -17.33
CA VAL A 151 17.45 -10.81 -17.36
C VAL A 151 16.27 -11.12 -18.27
N ARG A 152 15.03 -10.94 -17.79
CA ARG A 152 13.82 -11.24 -18.58
C ARG A 152 13.51 -10.11 -19.57
N PRO A 153 13.23 -10.38 -20.85
CA PRO A 153 12.78 -9.35 -21.78
C PRO A 153 11.38 -8.85 -21.45
N LEU A 154 11.04 -7.64 -21.92
CA LEU A 154 9.76 -6.96 -21.64
C LEU A 154 8.52 -7.85 -21.79
N ARG A 155 8.40 -8.61 -22.88
CA ARG A 155 7.25 -9.51 -23.12
C ARG A 155 7.05 -10.57 -22.02
N VAL A 156 8.14 -11.00 -21.37
CA VAL A 156 8.09 -11.98 -20.28
C VAL A 156 7.73 -11.26 -18.98
N LEU A 157 8.26 -10.05 -18.77
CA LEU A 157 7.94 -9.22 -17.60
C LEU A 157 6.46 -8.86 -17.54
N ILE A 158 5.85 -8.48 -18.68
CA ILE A 158 4.40 -8.19 -18.78
C ILE A 158 3.58 -9.42 -18.39
N LYS A 159 3.81 -10.56 -19.06
CA LYS A 159 3.11 -11.82 -18.77
C LYS A 159 3.31 -12.28 -17.34
N TRP A 160 4.49 -12.03 -16.75
CA TRP A 160 4.74 -12.40 -15.37
C TRP A 160 4.00 -11.48 -14.40
N ALA A 161 3.97 -10.18 -14.64
CA ALA A 161 3.20 -9.24 -13.81
C ALA A 161 1.70 -9.57 -13.80
N GLU A 162 1.13 -9.95 -14.96
CA GLU A 162 -0.27 -10.42 -15.07
C GLU A 162 -0.49 -11.69 -14.22
N ARG A 163 0.39 -12.69 -14.36
CA ARG A 163 0.32 -13.91 -13.55
C ARG A 163 0.51 -13.66 -12.05
N LEU A 164 1.36 -12.71 -11.66
CA LEU A 164 1.53 -12.33 -10.26
C LEU A 164 0.23 -11.73 -9.70
N GLN A 165 -0.46 -10.91 -10.49
CA GLN A 165 -1.78 -10.41 -10.09
C GLN A 165 -2.80 -11.54 -9.94
N GLU A 166 -2.83 -12.49 -10.87
CA GLU A 166 -3.72 -13.66 -10.80
C GLU A 166 -3.41 -14.53 -9.57
N LYS A 167 -2.13 -14.80 -9.31
CA LYS A 167 -1.68 -15.54 -8.12
C LYS A 167 -2.06 -14.86 -6.82
N TRP A 168 -1.94 -13.54 -6.78
CA TRP A 168 -2.35 -12.75 -5.63
C TRP A 168 -3.87 -12.82 -5.42
N LYS A 169 -4.66 -12.57 -6.47
CA LYS A 169 -6.13 -12.66 -6.43
C LYS A 169 -6.63 -14.07 -6.11
N GLY A 170 -5.92 -15.10 -6.58
CA GLY A 170 -6.21 -16.51 -6.34
C GLY A 170 -5.73 -17.02 -4.97
N GLU A 171 -5.12 -16.16 -4.15
CA GLU A 171 -4.53 -16.52 -2.86
C GLU A 171 -3.51 -17.68 -2.96
N GLU A 172 -2.82 -17.80 -4.10
CA GLU A 172 -1.83 -18.86 -4.35
C GLU A 172 -0.48 -18.60 -3.67
N ALA A 173 -0.19 -17.34 -3.33
CA ALA A 173 1.06 -16.92 -2.72
C ALA A 173 0.84 -15.78 -1.70
N ASP A 174 1.77 -15.64 -0.76
CA ASP A 174 1.74 -14.55 0.22
C ASP A 174 2.35 -13.26 -0.32
N TRP A 175 2.06 -12.14 0.35
CA TRP A 175 2.54 -10.82 -0.07
C TRP A 175 4.07 -10.74 -0.09
N GLU A 176 4.76 -11.43 0.81
CA GLU A 176 6.22 -11.40 0.87
C GLU A 176 6.83 -11.98 -0.42
N TRP A 177 6.33 -13.13 -0.88
CA TRP A 177 6.75 -13.72 -2.14
C TRP A 177 6.33 -12.86 -3.34
N ILE A 178 5.09 -12.35 -3.37
CA ILE A 178 4.61 -11.47 -4.47
C ILE A 178 5.46 -10.21 -4.58
N SER A 179 5.75 -9.55 -3.46
CA SER A 179 6.60 -8.37 -3.35
C SER A 179 8.02 -8.65 -3.83
N ASP A 180 8.59 -9.81 -3.47
CA ASP A 180 9.89 -10.25 -3.97
C ASP A 180 9.90 -10.40 -5.50
N GLN A 181 8.90 -11.08 -6.06
CA GLN A 181 8.78 -11.26 -7.51
C GLN A 181 8.64 -9.92 -8.25
N PHE A 182 7.82 -8.99 -7.75
CA PHE A 182 7.71 -7.65 -8.33
C PHE A 182 8.99 -6.82 -8.20
N LYS A 183 9.81 -7.02 -7.15
CA LYS A 183 11.15 -6.41 -7.05
C LYS A 183 12.07 -6.94 -8.14
N ALA A 184 12.06 -8.25 -8.39
CA ALA A 184 12.83 -8.85 -9.47
C ALA A 184 12.37 -8.34 -10.85
N VAL A 185 11.06 -8.20 -11.08
CA VAL A 185 10.50 -7.65 -12.32
C VAL A 185 11.00 -6.24 -12.56
N ARG A 186 10.85 -5.35 -11.58
CA ARG A 186 11.32 -3.96 -11.69
C ARG A 186 12.82 -3.84 -11.87
N GLN A 187 13.59 -4.68 -11.19
CA GLN A 187 15.04 -4.72 -11.39
C GLN A 187 15.41 -5.05 -12.84
N ASP A 188 14.80 -6.08 -13.43
CA ASP A 188 15.05 -6.44 -14.83
C ASP A 188 14.65 -5.29 -15.77
N MET A 189 13.60 -4.52 -15.46
CA MET A 189 13.22 -3.33 -16.24
C MET A 189 14.28 -2.22 -16.17
N VAL A 190 14.83 -1.98 -14.98
CA VAL A 190 15.86 -0.96 -14.73
C VAL A 190 17.17 -1.32 -15.43
N ILE A 191 17.62 -2.58 -15.34
CA ILE A 191 18.84 -3.06 -16.02
C ILE A 191 18.75 -2.84 -17.54
N GLN A 192 17.56 -3.05 -18.12
CA GLN A 192 17.32 -2.93 -19.55
C GLN A 192 16.95 -1.51 -19.99
N HIS A 193 16.95 -0.54 -19.07
CA HIS A 193 16.54 0.85 -19.32
C HIS A 193 15.14 0.99 -19.96
N LEU A 194 14.20 0.10 -19.60
CA LEU A 194 12.85 0.09 -20.17
C LEU A 194 11.99 1.21 -19.57
N ARG A 195 11.53 2.16 -20.39
CA ARG A 195 10.72 3.32 -19.97
C ARG A 195 9.55 3.59 -20.92
N ASN A 196 8.62 2.65 -21.00
CA ASN A 196 7.46 2.73 -21.91
C ASN A 196 6.12 2.54 -21.16
N ALA A 197 5.02 2.54 -21.91
CA ALA A 197 3.67 2.38 -21.36
C ALA A 197 3.46 1.06 -20.60
N ASP A 198 4.10 -0.05 -21.02
CA ASP A 198 4.04 -1.32 -20.29
C ASP A 198 4.70 -1.20 -18.91
N CYS A 199 5.83 -0.49 -18.84
CA CYS A 199 6.50 -0.25 -17.57
C CYS A 199 5.59 0.50 -16.60
N VAL A 200 4.91 1.54 -17.08
CA VAL A 200 3.95 2.31 -16.28
C VAL A 200 2.87 1.39 -15.72
N ARG A 201 2.23 0.56 -16.55
CA ARG A 201 1.19 -0.39 -16.13
C ARG A 201 1.68 -1.37 -15.05
N ILE A 202 2.90 -1.90 -15.19
CA ILE A 202 3.48 -2.82 -14.20
C ILE A 202 3.71 -2.12 -12.86
N TYR A 203 4.25 -0.89 -12.87
CA TYR A 203 4.48 -0.12 -11.65
C TYR A 203 3.17 0.31 -10.99
N GLU A 204 2.16 0.69 -11.76
CA GLU A 204 0.83 1.01 -11.24
C GLU A 204 0.19 -0.21 -10.59
N LEU A 205 0.20 -1.36 -11.26
CA LEU A 205 -0.30 -2.61 -10.71
C LEU A 205 0.37 -2.94 -9.37
N ASN A 206 1.70 -2.98 -9.35
CA ASN A 206 2.47 -3.27 -8.14
C ASN A 206 2.19 -2.24 -7.03
N GLY A 207 2.07 -0.96 -7.39
CA GLY A 207 1.76 0.11 -6.45
C GLY A 207 0.40 -0.05 -5.78
N ARG A 208 -0.64 -0.44 -6.54
CA ARG A 208 -1.97 -0.71 -5.99
C ARG A 208 -1.95 -1.92 -5.05
N LEU A 209 -1.25 -3.00 -5.42
CA LEU A 209 -1.11 -4.17 -4.54
C LEU A 209 -0.38 -3.83 -3.23
N ALA A 210 0.69 -3.03 -3.31
CA ALA A 210 1.43 -2.59 -2.12
C ALA A 210 0.57 -1.73 -1.18
N LEU A 211 -0.33 -0.89 -1.73
CA LEU A 211 -1.27 -0.13 -0.91
C LEU A 211 -2.32 -1.02 -0.24
N GLN A 212 -2.82 -2.03 -0.95
CA GLN A 212 -3.79 -2.99 -0.40
C GLN A 212 -3.21 -3.79 0.77
N GLU A 213 -1.93 -4.17 0.69
CA GLU A 213 -1.22 -4.90 1.76
C GLU A 213 -0.58 -3.99 2.83
N ASP A 214 -0.90 -2.70 2.82
CA ASP A 214 -0.40 -1.71 3.78
C ASP A 214 1.15 -1.57 3.81
N ASP A 215 1.83 -1.95 2.72
CA ASP A 215 3.28 -1.85 2.58
C ASP A 215 3.68 -0.48 2.02
N LEU A 216 3.48 0.55 2.85
CA LEU A 216 3.80 1.95 2.50
C LEU A 216 5.29 2.16 2.17
N GLY A 217 6.16 1.35 2.77
CA GLY A 217 7.60 1.38 2.51
C GLY A 217 7.94 0.93 1.11
N GLU A 218 7.30 -0.13 0.61
CA GLU A 218 7.46 -0.58 -0.77
C GLU A 218 6.74 0.34 -1.76
N PHE A 219 5.53 0.80 -1.41
CA PHE A 219 4.79 1.78 -2.20
C PHE A 219 5.64 3.03 -2.48
N TYR A 220 6.31 3.59 -1.48
CA TYR A 220 7.17 4.76 -1.67
C TYR A 220 8.26 4.54 -2.74
N LYS A 221 8.86 3.35 -2.78
CA LYS A 221 9.89 3.01 -3.78
C LYS A 221 9.29 2.97 -5.18
N ILE A 222 8.15 2.29 -5.32
CA ILE A 222 7.41 2.17 -6.59
C ILE A 222 7.01 3.56 -7.09
N GLN A 223 6.40 4.35 -6.21
CA GLN A 223 5.89 5.69 -6.47
C GLN A 223 6.98 6.60 -7.03
N SER A 224 8.18 6.59 -6.45
CA SER A 224 9.26 7.49 -6.86
C SER A 224 9.77 7.22 -8.27
N TYR A 225 9.85 5.94 -8.66
CA TYR A 225 10.20 5.54 -10.03
C TYR A 225 9.09 5.90 -11.01
N LEU A 226 7.85 5.60 -10.63
CA LEU A 226 6.67 5.83 -11.46
C LEU A 226 6.51 7.32 -11.84
N MET A 227 6.86 8.25 -10.95
CA MET A 227 6.90 9.69 -11.30
C MET A 227 7.95 10.03 -12.36
N GLY A 228 9.06 9.28 -12.42
CA GLY A 228 10.02 9.38 -13.50
C GLY A 228 9.43 8.90 -14.83
N LEU A 229 8.74 7.75 -14.81
CA LEU A 229 8.06 7.20 -15.99
C LEU A 229 6.94 8.12 -16.52
N TYR A 230 6.22 8.84 -15.65
CA TYR A 230 5.22 9.82 -16.10
C TYR A 230 5.82 11.04 -16.81
N LYS A 231 7.13 11.28 -16.71
CA LYS A 231 7.77 12.36 -17.48
C LYS A 231 8.03 11.98 -18.94
N GLU A 232 7.96 10.70 -19.27
CA GLU A 232 8.15 10.25 -20.65
C GLU A 232 7.02 10.78 -21.56
N PRO A 233 7.33 11.17 -22.81
CA PRO A 233 6.33 11.69 -23.75
C PRO A 233 5.20 10.69 -24.03
N GLU A 234 5.54 9.40 -24.16
CA GLU A 234 4.63 8.30 -24.51
C GLU A 234 3.94 7.67 -23.28
N SER A 235 4.09 8.30 -22.10
CA SER A 235 3.55 7.76 -20.86
C SER A 235 2.02 7.86 -20.81
N PRO A 236 1.31 6.78 -20.46
CA PRO A 236 -0.12 6.82 -20.19
C PRO A 236 -0.45 7.85 -19.09
N ARG A 237 -1.50 8.64 -19.31
CA ARG A 237 -1.89 9.74 -18.39
C ARG A 237 -3.07 9.38 -17.51
N ASP A 238 -3.80 8.30 -17.81
CA ASP A 238 -5.09 7.96 -17.22
C ASP A 238 -5.05 7.81 -15.70
N CYS A 239 -3.99 7.17 -15.17
CA CYS A 239 -3.82 6.93 -13.74
C CYS A 239 -2.79 7.87 -13.09
N MET A 240 -2.24 8.82 -13.83
CA MET A 240 -1.20 9.71 -13.33
C MET A 240 -1.69 10.56 -12.15
N THR A 241 -2.90 11.11 -12.24
CA THR A 241 -3.48 11.94 -11.17
C THR A 241 -3.87 11.12 -9.93
N GLU A 242 -4.30 9.87 -10.12
CA GLU A 242 -4.51 8.89 -9.04
C GLU A 242 -3.20 8.71 -8.24
N PHE A 243 -2.10 8.32 -8.91
CA PHE A 243 -0.82 8.09 -8.23
C PHE A 243 -0.17 9.37 -7.68
N LEU A 244 -0.43 10.51 -8.31
CA LEU A 244 -0.03 11.80 -7.78
C LEU A 244 -0.76 12.11 -6.48
N SER A 245 -2.07 11.83 -6.39
CA SER A 245 -2.83 11.99 -5.14
C SER A 245 -2.27 11.11 -4.01
N TYR A 246 -1.89 9.86 -4.31
CA TYR A 246 -1.26 8.96 -3.35
C TYR A 246 0.09 9.47 -2.85
N ARG A 247 0.90 10.04 -3.75
CA ARG A 247 2.16 10.69 -3.39
C ARG A 247 1.93 11.85 -2.42
N LEU A 248 0.93 12.69 -2.67
CA LEU A 248 0.58 13.80 -1.78
C LEU A 248 0.15 13.28 -0.40
N PHE A 249 -0.70 12.25 -0.32
CA PHE A 249 -1.05 11.62 0.96
C PHE A 249 0.17 11.09 1.70
N TYR A 250 1.12 10.47 0.98
CA TYR A 250 2.36 9.97 1.58
C TYR A 250 3.21 11.09 2.18
N TRP A 251 3.29 12.26 1.53
CA TRP A 251 3.99 13.41 2.09
C TRP A 251 3.29 13.99 3.33
N ILE A 252 1.95 14.08 3.30
CA ILE A 252 1.15 14.55 4.45
C ILE A 252 1.30 13.61 5.65
N LEU A 253 1.32 12.29 5.41
CA LEU A 253 1.53 11.27 6.43
C LEU A 253 2.88 11.46 7.13
N ASN A 254 3.95 11.67 6.35
CA ASN A 254 5.31 11.82 6.88
C ASN A 254 5.64 13.26 7.33
N SER A 255 4.68 14.20 7.27
CA SER A 255 4.91 15.63 7.58
C SER A 255 6.05 16.26 6.78
N ASN A 256 6.27 15.79 5.55
CA ASN A 256 7.35 16.29 4.70
C ASN A 256 6.87 17.53 3.91
N ASN A 257 6.73 18.65 4.62
CA ASN A 257 6.18 19.88 4.06
C ASN A 257 7.07 20.49 2.96
N ALA A 258 8.38 20.21 2.98
CA ALA A 258 9.31 20.67 1.96
C ALA A 258 9.06 19.99 0.60
N GLU A 259 9.04 18.66 0.55
CA GLU A 259 8.76 17.91 -0.69
C GLU A 259 7.31 18.13 -1.15
N LEU A 260 6.36 18.22 -0.22
CA LEU A 260 4.96 18.52 -0.55
C LEU A 260 4.82 19.88 -1.24
N SER A 261 5.42 20.93 -0.67
CA SER A 261 5.36 22.29 -1.25
C SER A 261 6.01 22.33 -2.62
N LYS A 262 7.16 21.66 -2.79
CA LYS A 262 7.83 21.53 -4.08
C LYS A 262 6.95 20.84 -5.11
N GLU A 263 6.32 19.72 -4.76
CA GLU A 263 5.40 19.00 -5.64
C GLU A 263 4.26 19.94 -6.08
N ILE A 264 3.58 20.58 -5.13
CA ILE A 264 2.47 21.52 -5.39
C ILE A 264 2.89 22.67 -6.31
N MET A 265 4.11 23.19 -6.15
CA MET A 265 4.64 24.26 -7.01
C MET A 265 4.90 23.78 -8.44
N THR A 266 5.40 22.56 -8.61
CA THR A 266 5.73 21.99 -9.93
C THR A 266 4.53 21.43 -10.70
N MET A 267 3.41 21.17 -10.02
CA MET A 267 2.21 20.62 -10.63
C MET A 267 1.50 21.62 -11.56
N SER A 268 1.07 21.11 -12.74
CA SER A 268 0.28 21.87 -13.70
C SER A 268 -1.10 22.27 -13.14
N ALA A 269 -1.69 23.33 -13.69
CA ALA A 269 -3.04 23.76 -13.32
C ALA A 269 -4.11 22.69 -13.63
N GLU A 270 -3.88 21.87 -14.66
CA GLU A 270 -4.75 20.76 -15.03
C GLU A 270 -4.74 19.67 -13.97
N HIS A 271 -3.56 19.22 -13.52
CA HIS A 271 -3.46 18.21 -12.47
C HIS A 271 -4.12 18.68 -11.16
N LYS A 272 -4.03 19.97 -10.84
CA LYS A 272 -4.67 20.55 -9.64
C LYS A 272 -6.21 20.55 -9.71
N ARG A 273 -6.81 20.49 -10.91
CA ARG A 273 -8.26 20.43 -11.09
C ARG A 273 -8.82 19.02 -10.93
N ASP A 274 -7.98 18.00 -11.05
CA ASP A 274 -8.38 16.60 -10.89
C ASP A 274 -9.03 16.36 -9.51
N PRO A 275 -10.15 15.61 -9.44
CA PRO A 275 -10.84 15.35 -8.19
C PRO A 275 -9.97 14.70 -7.10
N ALA A 276 -9.11 13.74 -7.45
CA ALA A 276 -8.27 13.01 -6.49
C ALA A 276 -7.15 13.90 -5.94
N VAL A 277 -6.50 14.67 -6.81
CA VAL A 277 -5.47 15.64 -6.40
C VAL A 277 -6.08 16.74 -5.52
N ARG A 278 -7.21 17.31 -5.94
CA ARG A 278 -7.92 18.33 -5.16
C ARG A 278 -8.34 17.81 -3.78
N HIS A 279 -8.76 16.55 -3.70
CA HIS A 279 -9.03 15.90 -2.41
C HIS A 279 -7.79 15.84 -1.53
N ALA A 280 -6.64 15.42 -2.07
CA ALA A 280 -5.38 15.38 -1.33
C ALA A 280 -4.94 16.77 -0.82
N LEU A 281 -5.13 17.82 -1.62
CA LEU A 281 -4.85 19.20 -1.19
C LEU A 281 -5.79 19.68 -0.08
N ARG A 282 -7.07 19.28 -0.10
CA ARG A 282 -8.02 19.57 0.98
C ARG A 282 -7.64 18.82 2.25
N VAL A 283 -7.26 17.55 2.15
CA VAL A 283 -6.76 16.77 3.30
C VAL A 283 -5.53 17.44 3.90
N HIS A 284 -4.57 17.86 3.08
CA HIS A 284 -3.41 18.63 3.55
C HIS A 284 -3.82 19.87 4.35
N ALA A 285 -4.72 20.71 3.80
CA ALA A 285 -5.19 21.91 4.50
C ALA A 285 -5.85 21.59 5.85
N THR A 286 -6.66 20.54 5.92
CA THR A 286 -7.29 20.13 7.19
C THR A 286 -6.27 19.63 8.22
N VAL A 287 -5.22 18.95 7.78
CA VAL A 287 -4.16 18.45 8.66
C VAL A 287 -3.29 19.59 9.19
N GLU A 288 -2.94 20.56 8.35
CA GLU A 288 -2.16 21.74 8.74
C GLU A 288 -2.94 22.63 9.72
N LEU A 289 -4.21 22.92 9.42
CA LEU A 289 -5.09 23.71 10.29
C LEU A 289 -5.60 22.93 11.52
N SER A 290 -5.26 21.64 11.63
CA SER A 290 -5.79 20.75 12.66
C SER A 290 -7.33 20.71 12.72
N ASP A 291 -8.00 20.91 11.57
CA ASP A 291 -9.45 20.77 11.41
C ASP A 291 -9.82 19.29 11.33
N TYR A 292 -9.99 18.69 12.51
CA TYR A 292 -10.32 17.28 12.66
C TYR A 292 -11.73 16.93 12.15
N CYS A 293 -12.70 17.84 12.26
CA CYS A 293 -14.07 17.63 11.78
C CYS A 293 -14.11 17.46 10.26
N SER A 294 -13.44 18.37 9.54
CA SER A 294 -13.34 18.26 8.07
C SER A 294 -12.46 17.09 7.65
N PHE A 295 -11.39 16.80 8.39
CA PHE A 295 -10.53 15.65 8.10
C PHE A 295 -11.30 14.33 8.11
N PHE A 296 -12.09 14.02 9.15
CA PHE A 296 -12.83 12.75 9.19
C PHE A 296 -13.91 12.65 8.12
N ARG A 297 -14.53 13.78 7.73
CA ARG A 297 -15.44 13.82 6.56
C ARG A 297 -14.70 13.51 5.27
N LEU A 298 -13.55 14.14 5.04
CA LEU A 298 -12.72 13.89 3.86
C LEU A 298 -12.16 12.47 3.83
N TYR A 299 -11.81 11.90 4.98
CA TYR A 299 -11.33 10.52 5.08
C TYR A 299 -12.35 9.54 4.51
N ARG A 300 -13.64 9.67 4.88
CA ARG A 300 -14.73 8.83 4.36
C ARG A 300 -14.87 8.93 2.85
N ASP A 301 -14.77 10.14 2.31
CA ASP A 301 -14.96 10.44 0.89
C ASP A 301 -13.64 10.31 0.09
N THR A 302 -12.61 9.66 0.66
CA THR A 302 -11.30 9.53 -0.01
C THR A 302 -11.41 8.65 -1.26
N PRO A 303 -11.03 9.16 -2.44
CA PRO A 303 -11.16 8.43 -3.70
C PRO A 303 -10.10 7.33 -3.84
N ASN A 304 -10.45 6.33 -4.67
CA ASN A 304 -9.58 5.20 -5.04
C ASN A 304 -9.01 4.48 -3.80
N LEU A 305 -7.74 4.05 -3.86
CA LEU A 305 -7.03 3.42 -2.73
C LEU A 305 -6.41 4.45 -1.77
N GLY A 306 -6.82 5.72 -1.82
CA GLY A 306 -6.25 6.76 -0.97
C GLY A 306 -6.49 6.50 0.52
N LYS A 307 -7.60 5.81 0.86
CA LYS A 307 -7.92 5.41 2.24
C LYS A 307 -6.82 4.58 2.89
N CYS A 308 -6.15 3.71 2.13
CA CYS A 308 -5.02 2.88 2.62
C CYS A 308 -3.88 3.73 3.17
N ILE A 309 -3.68 4.95 2.67
CA ILE A 309 -2.64 5.87 3.15
C ILE A 309 -3.19 6.80 4.23
N VAL A 310 -4.37 7.38 4.01
CA VAL A 310 -4.96 8.39 4.91
C VAL A 310 -5.35 7.80 6.26
N LYS A 311 -5.67 6.50 6.34
CA LYS A 311 -6.00 5.84 7.63
C LYS A 311 -4.90 6.00 8.68
N HIS A 312 -3.63 5.99 8.26
CA HIS A 312 -2.48 6.20 9.15
C HIS A 312 -2.39 7.60 9.75
N ILE A 313 -3.10 8.58 9.17
CA ILE A 313 -3.18 9.95 9.66
C ILE A 313 -4.22 10.09 10.78
N LYS A 314 -5.20 9.16 10.88
CA LYS A 314 -6.31 9.21 11.86
C LYS A 314 -5.80 9.36 13.29
N SER A 315 -4.87 8.51 13.72
CA SER A 315 -4.37 8.51 15.11
C SER A 315 -3.81 9.88 15.52
N ARG A 316 -2.98 10.49 14.65
CA ARG A 316 -2.44 11.84 14.87
C ARG A 316 -3.54 12.89 14.97
N MET A 317 -4.55 12.82 14.11
CA MET A 317 -5.67 13.75 14.12
C MET A 317 -6.54 13.59 15.36
N ARG A 318 -6.80 12.35 15.80
CA ARG A 318 -7.52 12.06 17.05
C ARG A 318 -6.81 12.63 18.27
N ALA A 319 -5.50 12.43 18.37
CA ALA A 319 -4.69 12.98 19.47
C ALA A 319 -4.68 14.51 19.50
N ARG A 320 -4.64 15.18 18.35
CA ARG A 320 -4.76 16.64 18.27
C ARG A 320 -6.15 17.11 18.69
N ALA A 321 -7.19 16.48 18.17
CA ALA A 321 -8.58 16.80 18.48
C ALA A 321 -8.89 16.65 19.98
N LEU A 322 -8.48 15.52 20.59
CA LEU A 322 -8.68 15.25 22.01
C LEU A 322 -8.06 16.35 22.88
N ARG A 323 -6.82 16.76 22.59
CA ARG A 323 -6.14 17.84 23.33
C ARG A 323 -6.89 19.17 23.23
N VAL A 324 -7.45 19.50 22.06
CA VAL A 324 -8.25 20.71 21.88
C VAL A 324 -9.54 20.65 22.68
N ILE A 325 -10.26 19.52 22.62
CA ILE A 325 -11.54 19.33 23.32
C ILE A 325 -11.32 19.40 24.84
N LEU A 326 -10.34 18.67 25.40
CA LEU A 326 -10.06 18.69 26.83
C LEU A 326 -9.61 20.06 27.35
N ARG A 327 -9.04 20.92 26.50
CA ARG A 327 -8.68 22.30 26.89
C ARG A 327 -9.86 23.26 26.83
N ALA A 328 -10.81 23.03 25.92
CA ALA A 328 -11.94 23.92 25.67
C ALA A 328 -13.14 23.66 26.59
N TYR A 329 -13.41 22.40 26.95
CA TYR A 329 -14.58 22.01 27.73
C TYR A 329 -14.20 21.76 29.20
N LYS A 330 -15.02 22.24 30.15
CA LYS A 330 -14.90 21.96 31.60
C LYS A 330 -16.30 21.96 32.25
N PRO A 331 -16.54 21.15 33.31
CA PRO A 331 -15.64 20.17 33.92
C PRO A 331 -15.67 18.79 33.21
N THR A 332 -16.70 18.50 32.43
CA THR A 332 -16.93 17.19 31.80
C THR A 332 -17.31 17.36 30.34
N VAL A 333 -17.11 16.30 29.53
CA VAL A 333 -17.65 16.24 28.16
C VAL A 333 -18.33 14.89 27.91
N PRO A 334 -19.50 14.83 27.23
CA PRO A 334 -20.16 13.57 26.93
C PRO A 334 -19.31 12.65 26.05
N VAL A 335 -19.28 11.36 26.39
CA VAL A 335 -18.57 10.33 25.61
C VAL A 335 -19.09 10.27 24.17
N GLU A 336 -20.40 10.38 23.98
CA GLU A 336 -21.00 10.33 22.64
C GLU A 336 -20.56 11.51 21.76
N PHE A 337 -20.45 12.70 22.36
CA PHE A 337 -19.93 13.87 21.67
C PHE A 337 -18.48 13.63 21.25
N LEU A 338 -17.65 13.11 22.15
CA LEU A 338 -16.24 12.83 21.87
C LEU A 338 -16.08 11.75 20.78
N GLN A 339 -16.87 10.69 20.82
CA GLN A 339 -16.92 9.65 19.79
C GLN A 339 -17.27 10.23 18.42
N LYS A 340 -18.27 11.13 18.36
CA LYS A 340 -18.66 11.80 17.11
C LYS A 340 -17.53 12.70 16.57
N GLN A 341 -16.92 13.53 17.42
CA GLN A 341 -15.86 14.46 17.00
C GLN A 341 -14.57 13.75 16.54
N LEU A 342 -14.26 12.59 17.14
CA LEU A 342 -13.06 11.81 16.82
C LEU A 342 -13.27 10.78 15.70
N GLY A 343 -14.46 10.78 15.08
CA GLY A 343 -14.80 9.90 13.97
C GLY A 343 -14.93 8.43 14.36
N TYR A 344 -15.37 8.13 15.60
CA TYR A 344 -15.73 6.77 16.06
C TYR A 344 -17.23 6.46 15.88
N ARG A 345 -18.07 7.49 15.75
CA ARG A 345 -19.50 7.34 15.45
C ARG A 345 -19.86 8.11 14.19
N GLU A 346 -20.72 7.52 13.38
CA GLU A 346 -21.25 8.17 12.18
C GLU A 346 -22.13 9.38 12.55
N ASP A 347 -22.06 10.41 11.71
CA ASP A 347 -23.08 11.46 11.75
C ASP A 347 -24.40 10.88 11.22
N VAL A 348 -25.54 11.25 11.80
CA VAL A 348 -26.87 10.84 11.31
C VAL A 348 -27.05 11.23 9.83
N ASP A 349 -26.42 12.32 9.42
CA ASP A 349 -26.40 12.82 8.04
C ASP A 349 -25.64 11.90 7.06
N SER A 350 -24.73 11.05 7.57
CA SER A 350 -24.06 9.98 6.80
C SER A 350 -24.99 8.83 6.50
N LEU A 351 -25.75 8.39 7.51
CA LEU A 351 -26.72 7.31 7.43
C LEU A 351 -27.83 7.64 6.43
N LEU A 352 -28.24 8.91 6.39
CA LEU A 352 -29.24 9.41 5.44
C LEU A 352 -28.69 9.48 4.00
N ARG A 353 -27.39 9.76 3.81
CA ARG A 353 -26.76 9.77 2.47
C ARG A 353 -26.49 8.36 1.93
N ALA A 354 -26.16 7.41 2.79
CA ALA A 354 -25.97 6.00 2.42
C ALA A 354 -27.27 5.33 1.90
N GLY A 355 -28.44 5.88 2.25
CA GLY A 355 -29.74 5.41 1.75
C GLY A 355 -30.00 5.71 0.26
N ASN A 356 -29.22 6.58 -0.38
CA ASN A 356 -29.38 6.95 -1.79
C ASN A 356 -28.11 6.63 -2.59
N GLY A 357 -27.93 5.35 -2.93
CA GLY A 357 -27.20 4.92 -4.12
C GLY A 357 -25.68 4.97 -4.05
N ALA A 358 -25.07 3.92 -3.54
CA ALA A 358 -23.87 3.30 -4.12
C ALA A 358 -23.68 1.94 -3.45
N ASP A 359 -23.66 0.87 -4.25
CA ASP A 359 -23.14 -0.44 -3.85
C ASP A 359 -21.67 -0.26 -3.44
N GLY A 360 -21.45 0.04 -2.16
CA GLY A 360 -20.13 0.05 -1.55
C GLY A 360 -19.85 -1.35 -1.06
N ASP A 361 -18.93 -2.06 -1.72
CA ASP A 361 -18.22 -3.17 -1.11
C ASP A 361 -17.81 -2.74 0.30
N GLY A 362 -18.43 -3.39 1.29
CA GLY A 362 -18.20 -3.14 2.70
C GLY A 362 -16.78 -3.55 3.03
N ASP A 363 -15.85 -2.61 2.86
CA ASP A 363 -14.49 -2.70 3.37
C ASP A 363 -14.59 -2.76 4.89
N SER A 364 -14.53 -3.98 5.42
CA SER A 364 -14.52 -4.31 6.83
C SER A 364 -13.14 -3.98 7.46
N ASP A 365 -12.53 -2.85 7.06
CA ASP A 365 -11.22 -2.42 7.53
C ASP A 365 -11.39 -1.44 8.70
N ASP A 366 -10.82 -1.85 9.84
CA ASP A 366 -10.77 -1.18 11.14
C ASP A 366 -12.11 -0.95 11.84
N SER A 367 -12.52 -1.92 12.66
CA SER A 367 -13.36 -1.62 13.83
C SER A 367 -12.64 -0.55 14.64
N ASP A 368 -13.07 0.69 14.52
CA ASP A 368 -12.58 1.82 15.29
C ASP A 368 -12.85 1.53 16.78
N ASP A 369 -11.87 0.89 17.43
CA ASP A 369 -11.94 0.39 18.79
C ASP A 369 -11.92 1.56 19.76
N TRP A 370 -13.11 2.08 20.04
CA TRP A 370 -13.31 3.16 20.99
C TRP A 370 -12.76 2.81 22.38
N GLU A 371 -12.99 1.57 22.84
CA GLU A 371 -12.57 1.15 24.18
C GLU A 371 -11.05 1.06 24.27
N GLY A 372 -10.39 0.48 23.27
CA GLY A 372 -8.94 0.48 23.14
C GLY A 372 -8.35 1.89 23.09
N TYR A 373 -8.94 2.78 22.31
CA TYR A 373 -8.52 4.18 22.25
C TYR A 373 -8.72 4.93 23.57
N ALA A 374 -9.85 4.73 24.24
CA ALA A 374 -10.15 5.35 25.53
C ALA A 374 -9.16 4.89 26.61
N ALA A 375 -8.79 3.60 26.59
CA ALA A 375 -7.77 3.04 27.48
C ALA A 375 -6.37 3.58 27.18
N GLU A 376 -5.95 3.61 25.91
CA GLU A 376 -4.65 4.17 25.50
C GLU A 376 -4.54 5.66 25.82
N SER A 377 -5.63 6.41 25.61
CA SER A 377 -5.74 7.83 25.90
C SER A 377 -6.01 8.14 27.38
N ARG A 378 -6.14 7.10 28.23
CA ARG A 378 -6.40 7.20 29.68
C ARG A 378 -7.60 8.09 30.02
N LEU A 379 -8.68 7.96 29.24
CA LEU A 379 -9.90 8.74 29.48
C LEU A 379 -10.54 8.31 30.81
N VAL A 380 -10.76 9.29 31.69
CA VAL A 380 -11.44 9.04 32.96
C VAL A 380 -12.93 9.24 32.74
N VAL A 381 -13.66 8.13 32.57
CA VAL A 381 -15.10 8.14 32.34
C VAL A 381 -15.84 7.99 33.67
N THR A 382 -16.65 8.98 34.01
CA THR A 382 -17.63 8.89 35.10
C THR A 382 -18.94 8.33 34.53
N ARG A 383 -19.31 7.13 34.97
CA ARG A 383 -20.67 6.59 34.81
C ARG A 383 -21.40 6.85 36.13
N GLU A 384 -22.42 7.68 36.12
CA GLU A 384 -23.41 7.66 37.21
C GLU A 384 -24.20 6.33 37.14
N ALA A 385 -24.73 5.88 38.27
CA ALA A 385 -25.10 4.50 38.53
C ALA A 385 -26.07 3.88 37.49
N ALA A 386 -26.10 2.55 37.42
CA ALA A 386 -26.99 1.81 36.53
C ALA A 386 -28.46 2.22 36.73
N GLY A 387 -29.01 2.98 35.77
CA GLY A 387 -30.38 3.51 35.83
C GLY A 387 -30.51 5.02 35.55
N ASP A 388 -29.40 5.76 35.44
CA ASP A 388 -29.47 7.20 35.18
C ASP A 388 -29.82 7.55 33.72
N PRO A 389 -30.65 8.59 33.46
CA PRO A 389 -30.99 9.05 32.11
C PRO A 389 -29.84 9.76 31.38
N TRP A 390 -28.75 10.06 32.09
CA TRP A 390 -27.68 10.93 31.62
C TRP A 390 -26.55 10.15 30.93
N PRO A 391 -26.02 10.66 29.80
CA PRO A 391 -24.99 9.97 29.03
C PRO A 391 -23.67 9.87 29.81
N ALA A 392 -22.87 8.84 29.53
CA ALA A 392 -21.54 8.69 30.13
C ALA A 392 -20.67 9.94 29.86
N MET A 393 -19.96 10.42 30.88
CA MET A 393 -19.20 11.67 30.83
C MET A 393 -17.70 11.40 31.01
N VAL A 394 -16.86 12.15 30.32
CA VAL A 394 -15.40 12.18 30.54
C VAL A 394 -15.07 13.31 31.52
N ASP A 395 -14.40 12.99 32.63
CA ASP A 395 -13.82 13.98 33.54
C ASP A 395 -12.58 14.58 32.89
N VAL A 396 -12.68 15.86 32.54
CA VAL A 396 -11.62 16.58 31.81
C VAL A 396 -10.37 16.74 32.65
N LYS A 397 -10.52 17.08 33.95
CA LYS A 397 -9.39 17.35 34.82
C LYS A 397 -8.61 16.06 35.09
N ALA A 398 -9.32 15.01 35.49
CA ALA A 398 -8.71 13.72 35.77
C ALA A 398 -8.02 13.14 34.51
N THR A 399 -8.62 13.32 33.33
CA THR A 399 -8.02 12.90 32.05
C THR A 399 -6.75 13.72 31.72
N LEU A 400 -6.77 15.04 31.89
CA LEU A 400 -5.59 15.89 31.67
C LEU A 400 -4.44 15.55 32.63
N ASP A 401 -4.76 15.30 33.90
CA ASP A 401 -3.79 14.89 34.91
C ASP A 401 -3.17 13.52 34.55
N ALA A 402 -4.00 12.56 34.10
CA ALA A 402 -3.54 11.25 33.65
C ALA A 402 -2.64 11.30 32.40
N LEU A 403 -2.93 12.20 31.45
CA LEU A 403 -2.10 12.44 30.26
C LEU A 403 -0.76 13.09 30.63
N THR A 404 -0.77 14.05 31.56
CA THR A 404 0.44 14.75 32.02
C THR A 404 1.36 13.80 32.77
N ALA A 405 0.81 12.95 33.64
CA ALA A 405 1.57 11.93 34.37
C ALA A 405 2.20 10.85 33.46
N ALA A 406 1.69 10.68 32.23
CA ALA A 406 2.20 9.73 31.25
C ALA A 406 3.40 10.26 30.43
N GLY A 407 3.80 11.52 30.59
CA GLY A 407 4.86 12.13 29.78
C GLY A 407 4.45 12.47 28.35
N ALA A 408 3.15 12.50 28.05
CA ALA A 408 2.62 12.93 26.75
C ALA A 408 2.56 14.48 26.71
N SER A 409 3.71 15.14 26.54
CA SER A 409 3.78 16.59 26.29
C SER A 409 3.49 16.95 24.83
#